data_AF-A0A2V9MNG2-F1
#
_entry.id   AF-A0A2V9MNG2-F1
#
_cell.length_a   1.000
_cell.length_b   1.000
_cell.length_c   1.000
_cell.angle_alpha   90.00
_cell.angle_beta   90.00
_cell.angle_gamma   90.00
#
_symmetry.space_group_name_H-M   'P 1'
#
loop_
_entity.id
_entity.type
_entity.pdbx_description
1 polymer ?
#
loop_
_entity_poly.entity_id
_entity_poly.type
_entity_poly.pdbx_seq_one_letter_code
_entity_poly.pdbx_strand_id
1 'polypeptide(L)'
;MENAVHSGGVVEEFRLHLEKLNRKFASRPRQEMLRLFLLALEREELVSVGYRESLINSRLLDMPIDDEVRDLIRHAMVWIWKDEEMHAIYIRGAIFKVGNSRLRIQSFLRQAAGGVAGWATSVLQHARWVQAPFSRALAASIAAAGSLFGKVPSDVKRHLRYGSFRDFCRFNIDAEKTARLCWERLVELAKGQPDLGVALIADFKRVVEDEGRHGRIFEILAVALDERDRLAGGETVGALLEKIRAVGEHFLPRSRRRIQKEENPLGAGGKVWVARQAPGDEKLPLFTRFLDDCRLRDAIEGRARFLGKPLERLQAAIKPAFMMGYHREDRSPITDPALLEALAIFLRRLGIPDVAVIEGRNIYDHFYRNRAVRQVAEYFDIRSPHFRIVDASEEQVPHQYSRGMAQYSIARTWRDADFRISFAKLRSHPIELALLSVGNVEWVGARCDEFLFLERQADRITATVMLLDEFPPHFALLDAWDQVPDGLVGVMGCTSPKSPRRFYAGADALAVDMVAARHLSLKHPRESSILRAACHWFGGWPDRIEVDGVDEPIRDWRGPYDTELWALLSLMAFPVYVLGSGRGSLFVPEMDEEAFPLIRRERLFLRLGRRFTRALLGLHHKRHSTAANGER
;
A
#
# COMPACT_ATOMS: atom_id res chain seq x y z
N MET A 1 -4.15 4.31 -51.30
CA MET A 1 -2.69 4.39 -51.13
C MET A 1 -2.38 5.61 -50.28
N GLU A 2 -1.53 5.40 -49.28
CA GLU A 2 -0.75 6.38 -48.51
C GLU A 2 -1.49 7.50 -47.76
N ASN A 3 -1.75 7.20 -46.49
CA ASN A 3 -1.39 8.08 -45.37
C ASN A 3 -1.20 7.22 -44.12
N ALA A 4 -0.20 6.34 -44.15
CA ALA A 4 0.41 5.83 -42.94
C ALA A 4 1.38 6.92 -42.47
N VAL A 5 0.94 7.74 -41.52
CA VAL A 5 1.81 8.69 -40.84
C VAL A 5 2.93 7.88 -40.18
N HIS A 6 4.16 8.08 -40.63
CA HIS A 6 5.36 7.46 -40.08
C HIS A 6 5.47 7.73 -38.57
N SER A 7 5.29 6.68 -37.76
CA SER A 7 5.48 6.65 -36.30
C SER A 7 6.90 7.03 -35.84
N GLY A 8 7.90 6.89 -36.70
CA GLY A 8 9.29 7.24 -36.37
C GLY A 8 9.57 8.74 -36.17
N GLY A 9 8.68 9.64 -36.62
CA GLY A 9 8.91 11.09 -36.59
C GLY A 9 8.98 11.67 -35.17
N VAL A 10 8.14 11.19 -34.25
CA VAL A 10 8.07 11.71 -32.87
C VAL A 10 9.33 11.36 -32.07
N VAL A 11 9.83 10.12 -32.24
CA VAL A 11 11.06 9.67 -31.58
C VAL A 11 12.26 10.47 -32.08
N GLU A 12 12.34 10.72 -33.38
CA GLU A 12 13.44 11.48 -33.97
C GLU A 12 13.41 12.97 -33.57
N GLU A 13 12.24 13.59 -33.57
CA GLU A 13 12.06 14.95 -33.05
C GLU A 13 12.51 15.05 -31.58
N PHE A 14 12.17 14.04 -30.78
CA PHE A 14 12.58 13.99 -29.38
C PHE A 14 14.10 13.83 -29.23
N ARG A 15 14.78 13.04 -30.06
CA ARG A 15 16.26 12.96 -30.07
C ARG A 15 16.88 14.31 -30.37
N LEU A 16 16.40 15.02 -31.39
CA LEU A 16 16.85 16.38 -31.70
C LEU A 16 16.61 17.34 -30.54
N HIS A 17 15.50 17.19 -29.82
CA HIS A 17 15.23 17.96 -28.60
C HIS A 17 16.25 17.67 -27.49
N LEU A 18 16.56 16.39 -27.23
CA LEU A 18 17.58 15.99 -26.25
C LEU A 18 18.96 16.53 -26.63
N GLU A 19 19.35 16.46 -27.90
CA GLU A 19 20.61 17.04 -28.39
C GLU A 19 20.67 18.56 -28.20
N LYS A 20 19.55 19.25 -28.40
CA LYS A 20 19.44 20.70 -28.15
C LYS A 20 19.58 21.01 -26.66
N LEU A 21 19.00 20.20 -25.78
CA LEU A 21 19.17 20.33 -24.33
C LEU A 21 20.63 20.07 -23.92
N ASN A 22 21.23 18.99 -24.40
CA ASN A 22 22.65 18.66 -24.17
C ASN A 22 23.56 19.82 -24.58
N ARG A 23 23.38 20.37 -25.79
CA ARG A 23 24.15 21.55 -26.25
C ARG A 23 23.94 22.77 -25.37
N LYS A 24 22.69 23.05 -24.98
CA LYS A 24 22.35 24.21 -24.15
C LYS A 24 22.91 24.11 -22.73
N PHE A 25 23.02 22.90 -22.17
CA PHE A 25 23.40 22.65 -20.79
C PHE A 25 24.73 21.88 -20.65
N ALA A 26 25.58 21.88 -21.69
CA ALA A 26 26.83 21.12 -21.73
C ALA A 26 27.75 21.33 -20.51
N SER A 27 27.76 22.55 -19.94
CA SER A 27 28.53 22.91 -18.74
C SER A 27 27.71 22.91 -17.44
N ARG A 28 26.43 22.53 -17.51
CA ARG A 28 25.45 22.61 -16.41
C ARG A 28 24.60 21.33 -16.32
N PRO A 29 25.20 20.14 -16.14
CA PRO A 29 24.51 18.84 -16.19
C PRO A 29 23.33 18.75 -15.21
N ARG A 30 23.44 19.34 -14.01
CA ARG A 30 22.32 19.37 -13.05
C ARG A 30 21.10 20.14 -13.55
N GLN A 31 21.30 21.19 -14.33
CA GLN A 31 20.19 21.95 -14.89
C GLN A 31 19.52 21.21 -16.03
N GLU A 32 20.30 20.46 -16.81
CA GLU A 32 19.77 19.51 -17.78
C GLU A 32 18.91 18.46 -17.08
N MET A 33 19.45 17.81 -16.03
CA MET A 33 18.71 16.83 -15.23
C MET A 33 17.40 17.40 -14.68
N LEU A 34 17.41 18.60 -14.09
CA LEU A 34 16.20 19.25 -13.59
C LEU A 34 15.18 19.50 -14.70
N ARG A 35 15.62 19.88 -15.90
CA ARG A 35 14.72 20.08 -17.03
C ARG A 35 14.11 18.75 -17.51
N LEU A 36 14.92 17.69 -17.55
CA LEU A 36 14.48 16.34 -17.91
C LEU A 36 13.53 15.76 -16.85
N PHE A 37 13.75 15.98 -15.56
CA PHE A 37 12.79 15.57 -14.52
C PHE A 37 11.44 16.26 -14.65
N LEU A 38 11.42 17.56 -14.98
CA LEU A 38 10.16 18.27 -15.20
C LEU A 38 9.42 17.75 -16.44
N LEU A 39 10.16 17.42 -17.49
CA LEU A 39 9.62 16.82 -18.71
C LEU A 39 9.05 15.43 -18.46
N ALA A 40 9.80 14.58 -17.75
CA ALA A 40 9.35 13.25 -17.34
C ALA A 40 8.12 13.35 -16.44
N LEU A 41 8.13 14.21 -15.42
CA LEU A 41 6.99 14.40 -14.52
C LEU A 41 5.71 14.81 -15.26
N GLU A 42 5.81 15.78 -16.18
CA GLU A 42 4.65 16.23 -16.98
C GLU A 42 4.07 15.07 -17.80
N ARG A 43 4.92 14.20 -18.34
CA ARG A 43 4.50 13.01 -19.10
C ARG A 43 3.81 11.97 -18.22
N GLU A 44 4.44 11.60 -17.10
CA GLU A 44 3.93 10.61 -16.14
C GLU A 44 2.59 11.06 -15.55
N GLU A 45 2.42 12.35 -15.29
CA GLU A 45 1.14 12.93 -14.85
C GLU A 45 0.07 12.89 -15.96
N LEU A 46 0.44 13.13 -17.23
CA LEU A 46 -0.49 13.00 -18.36
C LEU A 46 -0.92 11.54 -18.57
N VAL A 47 0.00 10.59 -18.49
CA VAL A 47 -0.22 9.15 -18.62
C VAL A 47 -1.08 8.63 -17.47
N SER A 48 -0.72 8.90 -16.21
CA SER A 48 -1.52 8.50 -15.05
C SER A 48 -2.97 9.02 -15.06
N VAL A 49 -3.24 10.16 -15.73
CA VAL A 49 -4.60 10.67 -15.96
C VAL A 49 -5.27 10.02 -17.18
N GLY A 50 -4.54 9.86 -18.29
CA GLY A 50 -5.05 9.30 -19.54
C GLY A 50 -5.39 7.80 -19.46
N TYR A 51 -4.72 7.07 -18.57
CA TYR A 51 -4.81 5.61 -18.40
C TYR A 51 -5.67 5.19 -17.21
N ARG A 52 -6.47 6.10 -16.64
CA ARG A 52 -7.34 5.78 -15.50
C ARG A 52 -8.10 4.48 -15.76
N GLU A 53 -8.04 3.57 -14.79
CA GLU A 53 -8.66 2.25 -14.86
C GLU A 53 -10.12 2.30 -15.37
N SER A 54 -10.91 3.29 -14.93
CA SER A 54 -12.28 3.47 -15.38
C SER A 54 -12.42 3.75 -16.88
N LEU A 55 -11.50 4.51 -17.47
CA LEU A 55 -11.49 4.84 -18.90
C LEU A 55 -11.07 3.63 -19.74
N ILE A 56 -10.01 2.94 -19.32
CA ILE A 56 -9.57 1.70 -19.98
C ILE A 56 -10.67 0.64 -19.89
N ASN A 57 -11.23 0.41 -18.70
CA ASN A 57 -12.27 -0.60 -18.52
C ASN A 57 -13.53 -0.28 -19.34
N SER A 58 -13.97 0.99 -19.39
CA SER A 58 -15.09 1.39 -20.27
C SER A 58 -14.80 1.05 -21.73
N ARG A 59 -13.59 1.34 -22.22
CA ARG A 59 -13.20 1.05 -23.60
C ARG A 59 -13.13 -0.45 -23.89
N LEU A 60 -12.56 -1.23 -22.98
CA LEU A 60 -12.45 -2.67 -23.12
C LEU A 60 -13.81 -3.38 -23.13
N LEU A 61 -14.82 -2.82 -22.44
CA LEU A 61 -16.18 -3.34 -22.45
C LEU A 61 -16.86 -3.18 -23.83
N ASP A 62 -16.52 -2.12 -24.56
CA ASP A 62 -17.06 -1.86 -25.90
C ASP A 62 -16.35 -2.65 -27.01
N MET A 63 -15.20 -3.28 -26.70
CA MET A 63 -14.44 -4.05 -27.68
C MET A 63 -15.09 -5.42 -27.98
N PRO A 64 -15.15 -5.82 -29.26
CA PRO A 64 -15.69 -7.11 -29.70
C PRO A 64 -14.69 -8.26 -29.50
N ILE A 65 -14.27 -8.49 -28.26
CA ILE A 65 -13.34 -9.54 -27.83
C ILE A 65 -13.97 -10.43 -26.76
N ASP A 66 -13.45 -11.65 -26.61
CA ASP A 66 -13.87 -12.55 -25.55
C ASP A 66 -13.45 -12.06 -24.15
N ASP A 67 -14.08 -12.61 -23.12
CA ASP A 67 -13.85 -12.20 -21.72
C ASP A 67 -12.42 -12.50 -21.26
N GLU A 68 -11.79 -13.56 -21.77
CA GLU A 68 -10.43 -13.96 -21.38
C GLU A 68 -9.39 -12.98 -21.93
N VAL A 69 -9.49 -12.62 -23.20
CA VAL A 69 -8.67 -11.59 -23.86
C VAL A 69 -8.90 -10.25 -23.19
N ARG A 70 -10.16 -9.90 -22.90
CA ARG A 70 -10.47 -8.65 -22.20
C ARG A 70 -9.78 -8.61 -20.83
N ASP A 71 -9.75 -9.73 -20.11
CA ASP A 71 -9.10 -9.82 -18.81
C ASP A 71 -7.58 -9.69 -18.89
N LEU A 72 -6.94 -10.37 -19.86
CA LEU A 72 -5.50 -10.23 -20.13
C LEU A 72 -5.12 -8.78 -20.44
N ILE A 73 -5.85 -8.12 -21.34
CA ILE A 73 -5.58 -6.73 -21.71
C ILE A 73 -5.82 -5.81 -20.51
N ARG A 74 -6.93 -5.97 -19.80
CA ARG A 74 -7.25 -5.13 -18.63
C ARG A 74 -6.15 -5.20 -17.59
N HIS A 75 -5.70 -6.41 -17.24
CA HIS A 75 -4.69 -6.59 -16.20
C HIS A 75 -3.34 -6.01 -16.62
N ALA A 76 -2.92 -6.25 -17.88
CA ALA A 76 -1.68 -5.67 -18.40
C ALA A 76 -1.71 -4.13 -18.36
N MET A 77 -2.83 -3.52 -18.75
CA MET A 77 -3.00 -2.07 -18.74
C MET A 77 -3.03 -1.47 -17.33
N VAL A 78 -3.69 -2.13 -16.37
CA VAL A 78 -3.69 -1.72 -14.95
C VAL A 78 -2.27 -1.71 -14.40
N TRP A 79 -1.44 -2.68 -14.78
CA TRP A 79 -0.07 -2.74 -14.32
C TRP A 79 0.81 -1.62 -14.91
N ILE A 80 0.73 -1.36 -16.22
CA ILE A 80 1.44 -0.22 -16.85
C ILE A 80 1.08 1.08 -16.12
N TRP A 81 -0.21 1.33 -15.91
CA TRP A 81 -0.67 2.51 -15.19
C TRP A 81 -0.09 2.62 -13.77
N LYS A 82 0.10 1.50 -13.07
CA LYS A 82 0.68 1.48 -11.72
C LYS A 82 2.16 1.83 -11.71
N ASP A 83 2.91 1.33 -12.68
CA ASP A 83 4.33 1.68 -12.82
C ASP A 83 4.49 3.18 -13.08
N GLU A 84 3.69 3.77 -13.97
CA GLU A 84 3.68 5.22 -14.25
C GLU A 84 3.29 6.06 -13.01
N GLU A 85 2.31 5.60 -12.21
CA GLU A 85 1.97 6.25 -10.93
C GLU A 85 3.16 6.24 -9.96
N MET A 86 3.91 5.13 -9.89
CA MET A 86 5.11 5.02 -9.07
C MET A 86 6.24 5.91 -9.59
N HIS A 87 6.47 5.98 -10.91
CA HIS A 87 7.43 6.87 -11.55
C HIS A 87 7.13 8.34 -11.21
N ALA A 88 5.87 8.76 -11.31
CA ALA A 88 5.45 10.12 -10.96
C ALA A 88 5.77 10.46 -9.49
N ILE A 89 5.49 9.55 -8.55
CA ILE A 89 5.79 9.75 -7.11
C ILE A 89 7.31 9.85 -6.89
N TYR A 90 8.05 8.95 -7.53
CA TYR A 90 9.49 8.88 -7.41
C TYR A 90 10.18 10.15 -7.94
N ILE A 91 9.84 10.59 -9.15
CA ILE A 91 10.39 11.81 -9.77
C ILE A 91 10.13 13.02 -8.89
N ARG A 92 8.92 13.14 -8.33
CA ARG A 92 8.57 14.23 -7.41
C ARG A 92 9.50 14.25 -6.19
N GLY A 93 9.69 13.11 -5.54
CA GLY A 93 10.63 12.99 -4.42
C GLY A 93 12.08 13.24 -4.81
N ALA A 94 12.51 12.79 -5.99
CA ALA A 94 13.85 13.04 -6.52
C ALA A 94 14.11 14.54 -6.79
N ILE A 95 13.13 15.27 -7.34
CA ILE A 95 13.20 16.73 -7.51
C ILE A 95 13.40 17.45 -6.17
N PHE A 96 12.75 16.98 -5.10
CA PHE A 96 12.94 17.55 -3.76
C PHE A 96 14.37 17.34 -3.22
N LYS A 97 14.96 16.17 -3.46
CA LYS A 97 16.32 15.83 -3.03
C LYS A 97 17.40 16.56 -3.84
N VAL A 98 17.22 16.68 -5.16
CA VAL A 98 18.21 17.26 -6.09
C VAL A 98 18.05 18.79 -6.26
N GLY A 99 16.86 19.35 -6.02
CA GLY A 99 16.51 20.74 -6.29
C GLY A 99 16.99 21.76 -5.24
N ASN A 100 17.19 23.02 -5.70
CA ASN A 100 17.47 24.16 -4.83
C ASN A 100 16.23 24.63 -4.04
N SER A 101 16.40 25.47 -3.01
CA SER A 101 15.33 25.91 -2.10
C SER A 101 14.10 26.51 -2.79
N ARG A 102 14.29 27.19 -3.94
CA ARG A 102 13.21 27.80 -4.73
C ARG A 102 12.34 26.76 -5.44
N LEU A 103 12.96 25.69 -5.96
CA LEU A 103 12.26 24.57 -6.60
C LEU A 103 11.54 23.68 -5.57
N ARG A 104 12.09 23.54 -4.35
CA ARG A 104 11.37 22.89 -3.23
C ARG A 104 10.05 23.59 -2.94
N ILE A 105 10.04 24.93 -2.91
CA ILE A 105 8.83 25.73 -2.70
C ILE A 105 7.85 25.59 -3.88
N GLN A 106 8.34 25.61 -5.12
CA GLN A 106 7.47 25.46 -6.30
C GLN A 106 6.84 24.07 -6.41
N SER A 107 7.60 23.00 -6.12
CA SER A 107 7.09 21.63 -6.06
C SER A 107 6.10 21.46 -4.92
N PHE A 108 6.38 22.04 -3.75
CA PHE A 108 5.46 22.11 -2.61
C PHE A 108 4.13 22.80 -2.96
N LEU A 109 4.16 23.94 -3.67
CA LEU A 109 2.95 24.65 -4.09
C LEU A 109 2.11 23.85 -5.11
N ARG A 110 2.76 23.16 -6.06
CA ARG A 110 2.07 22.26 -7.00
C ARG A 110 1.47 21.05 -6.31
N GLN A 111 2.17 20.48 -5.32
CA GLN A 111 1.69 19.36 -4.51
C GLN A 111 0.50 19.75 -3.63
N ALA A 112 0.53 20.93 -3.02
CA ALA A 112 -0.59 21.46 -2.27
C ALA A 112 -1.81 21.68 -3.17
N ALA A 113 -1.62 22.25 -4.37
CA ALA A 113 -2.70 22.44 -5.35
C ALA A 113 -3.27 21.11 -5.86
N GLY A 114 -2.43 20.12 -6.18
CA GLY A 114 -2.84 18.79 -6.63
C GLY A 114 -3.51 17.96 -5.53
N GLY A 115 -3.01 18.04 -4.29
CA GLY A 115 -3.61 17.37 -3.12
C GLY A 115 -4.97 17.97 -2.76
N VAL A 116 -5.13 19.29 -2.85
CA VAL A 116 -6.41 19.98 -2.61
C VAL A 116 -7.41 19.71 -3.75
N ALA A 117 -6.96 19.65 -5.01
CA ALA A 117 -7.81 19.28 -6.14
C ALA A 117 -8.21 17.79 -6.13
N GLY A 118 -7.28 16.91 -5.74
CA GLY A 118 -7.52 15.48 -5.53
C GLY A 118 -8.49 15.23 -4.37
N TRP A 119 -8.34 15.97 -3.27
CA TRP A 119 -9.29 15.99 -2.15
C TRP A 119 -10.69 16.43 -2.62
N ALA A 120 -10.82 17.56 -3.32
CA ALA A 120 -12.11 18.05 -3.83
C ALA A 120 -12.79 17.02 -4.75
N THR A 121 -12.00 16.33 -5.58
CA THR A 121 -12.49 15.28 -6.48
C THR A 121 -12.93 14.03 -5.72
N SER A 122 -12.16 13.59 -4.72
CA SER A 122 -12.49 12.45 -3.86
C SER A 122 -13.78 12.68 -3.06
N VAL A 123 -14.00 13.89 -2.54
CA VAL A 123 -15.25 14.25 -1.84
C VAL A 123 -16.45 14.22 -2.80
N LEU A 124 -16.27 14.69 -4.04
CA LEU A 124 -17.33 14.65 -5.06
C LEU A 124 -17.67 13.22 -5.53
N GLN A 125 -16.72 12.28 -5.44
CA GLN A 125 -16.88 10.88 -5.87
C GLN A 125 -17.39 9.93 -4.78
N HIS A 126 -17.05 10.15 -3.51
CA HIS A 126 -17.36 9.21 -2.43
C HIS A 126 -18.47 9.65 -1.46
N ALA A 127 -18.83 10.93 -1.41
CA ALA A 127 -19.93 11.41 -0.56
C ALA A 127 -21.22 11.64 -1.35
N ARG A 128 -22.30 10.93 -0.98
CA ARG A 128 -23.66 11.19 -1.49
C ARG A 128 -24.21 12.49 -0.88
N TRP A 129 -25.03 13.24 -1.62
CA TRP A 129 -25.60 14.52 -1.14
C TRP A 129 -26.38 14.37 0.18
N VAL A 130 -27.02 13.22 0.38
CA VAL A 130 -27.77 12.86 1.59
C VAL A 130 -26.86 12.56 2.80
N GLN A 131 -25.54 12.40 2.60
CA GLN A 131 -24.59 11.93 3.60
C GLN A 131 -23.46 12.93 3.95
N ALA A 132 -23.29 14.03 3.19
CA ALA A 132 -22.36 15.13 3.52
C ALA A 132 -22.58 16.37 2.60
N PRO A 133 -23.69 17.13 2.75
CA PRO A 133 -24.03 18.27 1.89
C PRO A 133 -23.03 19.44 2.02
N PHE A 134 -22.52 19.71 3.23
CA PHE A 134 -21.57 20.80 3.47
C PHE A 134 -20.19 20.53 2.84
N SER A 135 -19.69 19.30 2.96
CA SER A 135 -18.42 18.88 2.36
C SER A 135 -18.44 18.97 0.82
N ARG A 136 -19.58 18.66 0.19
CA ARG A 136 -19.75 18.81 -1.26
C ARG A 136 -19.78 20.28 -1.69
N ALA A 137 -20.43 21.16 -0.93
CA ALA A 137 -20.47 22.59 -1.24
C ALA A 137 -19.07 23.22 -1.18
N LEU A 138 -18.27 22.87 -0.15
CA LEU A 138 -16.88 23.32 -0.01
C LEU A 138 -15.97 22.76 -1.12
N ALA A 139 -16.10 21.47 -1.46
CA ALA A 139 -15.37 20.83 -2.55
C ALA A 139 -15.71 21.44 -3.93
N ALA A 140 -17.00 21.74 -4.19
CA ALA A 140 -17.45 22.41 -5.41
C ALA A 140 -16.91 23.84 -5.52
N SER A 141 -16.83 24.57 -4.40
CA SER A 141 -16.25 25.92 -4.35
C SER A 141 -14.76 25.91 -4.67
N ILE A 142 -14.02 24.91 -4.17
CA ILE A 142 -12.59 24.73 -4.42
C ILE A 142 -12.32 24.22 -5.84
N ALA A 143 -13.18 23.34 -6.37
CA ALA A 143 -13.12 22.90 -7.77
C ALA A 143 -13.42 24.07 -8.75
N ALA A 144 -14.35 24.96 -8.39
CA ALA A 144 -14.63 26.19 -9.14
C ALA A 144 -13.47 27.19 -9.06
N ALA A 145 -12.73 27.24 -7.95
CA ALA A 145 -11.49 28.01 -7.86
C ALA A 145 -10.34 27.38 -8.66
N GLY A 146 -10.32 26.04 -8.82
CA GLY A 146 -9.32 25.32 -9.61
C GLY A 146 -9.54 25.40 -11.13
N SER A 147 -10.79 25.51 -11.60
CA SER A 147 -11.10 25.67 -13.02
C SER A 147 -10.62 27.01 -13.59
N LEU A 148 -10.40 28.02 -12.73
CA LEU A 148 -9.81 29.32 -13.07
C LEU A 148 -8.31 29.25 -13.42
N PHE A 149 -7.60 28.14 -13.12
CA PHE A 149 -6.14 28.00 -13.33
C PHE A 149 -5.75 27.01 -14.43
N GLY A 150 -6.66 26.70 -15.35
CA GLY A 150 -6.53 25.60 -16.31
C GLY A 150 -5.24 25.54 -17.15
N LYS A 151 -4.89 24.32 -17.58
CA LYS A 151 -4.20 24.02 -18.84
C LYS A 151 -4.28 22.52 -19.18
N VAL A 152 -5.15 22.19 -20.12
CA VAL A 152 -4.97 21.02 -21.00
C VAL A 152 -4.71 21.61 -22.40
N PRO A 153 -3.53 21.39 -23.01
CA PRO A 153 -3.21 21.95 -24.32
C PRO A 153 -4.20 21.52 -25.41
N SER A 154 -4.51 22.42 -26.34
CA SER A 154 -5.44 22.19 -27.45
C SER A 154 -4.98 21.08 -28.42
N ASP A 155 -3.69 20.74 -28.44
CA ASP A 155 -3.13 19.69 -29.30
C ASP A 155 -3.41 18.28 -28.75
N VAL A 156 -3.61 18.15 -27.43
CA VAL A 156 -4.05 16.92 -26.76
C VAL A 156 -5.52 16.63 -27.08
N LYS A 157 -6.35 17.66 -27.27
CA LYS A 157 -7.77 17.50 -27.68
C LYS A 157 -7.94 16.95 -29.10
N ARG A 158 -6.94 17.08 -29.98
CA ARG A 158 -6.99 16.52 -31.35
C ARG A 158 -6.62 15.04 -31.42
N HIS A 159 -5.73 14.57 -30.55
CA HIS A 159 -5.34 13.16 -30.43
C HIS A 159 -6.26 12.35 -29.51
N LEU A 160 -7.14 13.02 -28.74
CA LEU A 160 -8.25 12.40 -27.99
C LEU A 160 -9.49 12.07 -28.86
N ARG A 161 -9.39 12.15 -30.20
CA ARG A 161 -10.41 11.57 -31.08
C ARG A 161 -10.31 10.04 -30.99
N TYR A 162 -11.35 9.42 -30.44
CA TYR A 162 -11.55 7.97 -30.29
C TYR A 162 -11.17 7.18 -31.56
N GLY A 163 -9.92 6.72 -31.63
CA GLY A 163 -9.47 5.70 -32.58
C GLY A 163 -9.63 4.28 -32.03
N SER A 164 -9.19 3.27 -32.78
CA SER A 164 -9.14 1.89 -32.30
C SER A 164 -8.19 1.76 -31.10
N PHE A 165 -8.42 0.78 -30.22
CA PHE A 165 -7.49 0.41 -29.15
C PHE A 165 -6.12 0.01 -29.71
N ARG A 166 -6.10 -0.58 -30.91
CA ARG A 166 -4.88 -0.81 -31.68
C ARG A 166 -4.09 0.49 -31.92
N ASP A 167 -4.73 1.55 -32.40
CA ASP A 167 -4.07 2.84 -32.66
C ASP A 167 -3.61 3.51 -31.37
N PHE A 168 -4.37 3.35 -30.29
CA PHE A 168 -3.93 3.76 -28.96
C PHE A 168 -2.64 3.03 -28.55
N CYS A 169 -2.56 1.72 -28.75
CA CYS A 169 -1.33 0.98 -28.48
C CYS A 169 -0.18 1.49 -29.35
N ARG A 170 -0.39 1.70 -30.66
CA ARG A 170 0.62 2.23 -31.58
C ARG A 170 1.19 3.58 -31.13
N PHE A 171 0.31 4.50 -30.73
CA PHE A 171 0.73 5.79 -30.20
C PHE A 171 1.63 5.64 -28.95
N ASN A 172 1.25 4.73 -28.04
CA ASN A 172 2.00 4.54 -26.80
C ASN A 172 3.34 3.86 -27.00
N ILE A 173 3.54 3.05 -28.04
CA ILE A 173 4.87 2.51 -28.39
C ILE A 173 5.89 3.65 -28.57
N ASP A 174 5.51 4.70 -29.31
CA ASP A 174 6.40 5.84 -29.54
C ASP A 174 6.55 6.68 -28.27
N ALA A 175 5.47 6.82 -27.49
CA ALA A 175 5.52 7.47 -26.19
C ALA A 175 6.56 6.79 -25.28
N GLU A 176 6.50 5.47 -25.08
CA GLU A 176 7.45 4.74 -24.22
C GLU A 176 8.89 4.82 -24.74
N LYS A 177 9.09 4.83 -26.06
CA LYS A 177 10.42 5.05 -26.64
C LYS A 177 10.99 6.43 -26.27
N THR A 178 10.19 7.48 -26.34
CA THR A 178 10.64 8.83 -25.92
C THR A 178 10.93 8.92 -24.42
N ALA A 179 10.12 8.27 -23.59
CA ALA A 179 10.32 8.18 -22.15
C ALA A 179 11.65 7.51 -21.81
N ARG A 180 11.88 6.35 -22.43
CA ARG A 180 13.10 5.58 -22.28
C ARG A 180 14.33 6.40 -22.63
N LEU A 181 14.32 7.13 -23.76
CA LEU A 181 15.42 8.01 -24.17
C LEU A 181 15.67 9.14 -23.15
N CYS A 182 14.60 9.72 -22.59
CA CYS A 182 14.70 10.74 -21.54
C CYS A 182 15.43 10.18 -20.30
N TRP A 183 15.04 8.98 -19.87
CA TRP A 183 15.62 8.32 -18.71
C TRP A 183 17.04 7.80 -18.94
N GLU A 184 17.35 7.27 -20.13
CA GLU A 184 18.72 6.91 -20.51
C GLU A 184 19.65 8.12 -20.41
N ARG A 185 19.19 9.30 -20.85
CA ARG A 185 19.94 10.55 -20.69
C ARG A 185 20.11 10.96 -19.22
N LEU A 186 19.08 10.78 -18.39
CA LEU A 186 19.20 11.02 -16.94
C LEU A 186 20.22 10.08 -16.28
N VAL A 187 20.29 8.81 -16.69
CA VAL A 187 21.31 7.85 -16.22
C VAL A 187 22.72 8.32 -16.61
N GLU A 188 22.92 8.78 -17.85
CA GLU A 188 24.21 9.31 -18.31
C GLU A 188 24.66 10.52 -17.47
N LEU A 189 23.77 11.49 -17.30
CA LEU A 189 24.06 12.70 -16.52
C LEU A 189 24.37 12.35 -15.05
N ALA A 190 23.61 11.42 -14.47
CA ALA A 190 23.78 11.03 -13.07
C ALA A 190 25.10 10.32 -12.80
N LYS A 191 25.61 9.50 -13.74
CA LYS A 191 26.94 8.87 -13.64
C LYS A 191 28.07 9.89 -13.52
N GLY A 192 27.89 11.08 -14.13
CA GLY A 192 28.85 12.18 -14.06
C GLY A 192 28.73 13.05 -12.81
N GLN A 193 27.89 12.70 -11.83
CA GLN A 193 27.67 13.46 -10.59
C GLN A 193 28.02 12.61 -9.36
N PRO A 194 29.25 12.73 -8.81
CA PRO A 194 29.73 11.88 -7.71
C PRO A 194 28.92 11.98 -6.42
N ASP A 195 28.18 13.08 -6.23
CA ASP A 195 27.34 13.32 -5.06
C ASP A 195 25.95 12.68 -5.16
N LEU A 196 25.58 12.17 -6.34
CA LEU A 196 24.36 11.40 -6.49
C LEU A 196 24.60 9.95 -6.06
N GLY A 197 23.81 9.49 -5.10
CA GLY A 197 23.95 8.14 -4.54
C GLY A 197 23.69 7.03 -5.57
N VAL A 198 24.37 5.89 -5.39
CA VAL A 198 24.27 4.72 -6.29
C VAL A 198 22.84 4.21 -6.45
N ALA A 199 22.03 4.29 -5.38
CA ALA A 199 20.62 3.90 -5.40
C ALA A 199 19.79 4.72 -6.41
N LEU A 200 20.03 6.03 -6.53
CA LEU A 200 19.33 6.91 -7.47
C LEU A 200 19.60 6.50 -8.93
N ILE A 201 20.84 6.14 -9.24
CA ILE A 201 21.22 5.67 -10.58
C ILE A 201 20.58 4.31 -10.87
N ALA A 202 20.51 3.43 -9.86
CA ALA A 202 19.85 2.13 -10.00
C ALA A 202 18.35 2.28 -10.27
N ASP A 203 17.67 3.21 -9.60
CA ASP A 203 16.25 3.49 -9.86
C ASP A 203 16.04 4.06 -11.27
N PHE A 204 16.88 4.98 -11.75
CA PHE A 204 16.73 5.48 -13.14
C PHE A 204 16.87 4.36 -14.16
N LYS A 205 17.81 3.43 -13.95
CA LYS A 205 17.96 2.25 -14.81
C LYS A 205 16.72 1.35 -14.75
N ARG A 206 16.12 1.20 -13.58
CA ARG A 206 14.86 0.46 -13.44
C ARG A 206 13.75 1.12 -14.25
N VAL A 207 13.59 2.44 -14.16
CA VAL A 207 12.58 3.13 -14.97
C VAL A 207 12.82 2.90 -16.47
N VAL A 208 14.08 2.97 -16.94
CA VAL A 208 14.42 2.61 -18.34
C VAL A 208 13.95 1.20 -18.72
N GLU A 209 14.11 0.23 -17.82
CA GLU A 209 13.65 -1.16 -18.01
C GLU A 209 12.12 -1.26 -18.02
N ASP A 210 11.44 -0.51 -17.15
CA ASP A 210 9.97 -0.43 -17.05
C ASP A 210 9.37 0.15 -18.33
N GLU A 211 9.85 1.30 -18.80
CA GLU A 211 9.45 1.88 -20.10
C GLU A 211 9.65 0.87 -21.26
N GLY A 212 10.76 0.13 -21.21
CA GLY A 212 11.05 -0.93 -22.18
C GLY A 212 10.07 -2.10 -22.13
N ARG A 213 9.55 -2.45 -20.94
CA ARG A 213 8.51 -3.48 -20.77
C ARG A 213 7.15 -2.96 -21.24
N HIS A 214 6.79 -1.74 -20.87
CA HIS A 214 5.55 -1.08 -21.31
C HIS A 214 5.46 -1.04 -22.84
N GLY A 215 6.54 -0.59 -23.50
CA GLY A 215 6.60 -0.55 -24.96
C GLY A 215 6.38 -1.91 -25.61
N ARG A 216 6.95 -2.98 -25.05
CA ARG A 216 6.73 -4.36 -25.56
C ARG A 216 5.29 -4.83 -25.38
N ILE A 217 4.64 -4.49 -24.27
CA ILE A 217 3.21 -4.80 -24.09
C ILE A 217 2.38 -4.09 -25.15
N PHE A 218 2.60 -2.79 -25.38
CA PHE A 218 1.87 -2.07 -26.43
C PHE A 218 2.15 -2.64 -27.83
N GLU A 219 3.39 -3.04 -28.13
CA GLU A 219 3.73 -3.72 -29.39
C GLU A 219 2.94 -5.04 -29.54
N ILE A 220 2.90 -5.87 -28.49
CA ILE A 220 2.13 -7.12 -28.49
C ILE A 220 0.65 -6.84 -28.76
N LEU A 221 0.05 -5.88 -28.05
CA LEU A 221 -1.38 -5.56 -28.17
C LEU A 221 -1.72 -4.93 -29.53
N ALA A 222 -0.86 -4.07 -30.07
CA ALA A 222 -1.04 -3.45 -31.39
C ALA A 222 -0.97 -4.46 -32.54
N VAL A 223 -0.25 -5.57 -32.37
CA VAL A 223 -0.18 -6.67 -33.34
C VAL A 223 -1.33 -7.66 -33.15
N ALA A 224 -1.70 -7.94 -31.90
CA ALA A 224 -2.75 -8.88 -31.55
C ALA A 224 -4.16 -8.39 -31.95
N LEU A 225 -4.35 -7.08 -32.13
CA LEU A 225 -5.64 -6.48 -32.49
C LEU A 225 -5.68 -5.98 -33.94
N ASP A 226 -6.84 -6.13 -34.58
CA ASP A 226 -7.13 -5.57 -35.90
C ASP A 226 -7.68 -4.14 -35.83
N GLU A 227 -8.01 -3.55 -36.98
CA GLU A 227 -8.53 -2.16 -37.08
C GLU A 227 -9.94 -2.00 -36.46
N ARG A 228 -10.60 -3.08 -36.07
CA ARG A 228 -11.92 -3.10 -35.42
C ARG A 228 -11.83 -3.57 -33.97
N ASP A 229 -10.62 -3.59 -33.40
CA ASP A 229 -10.35 -4.05 -32.03
C ASP A 229 -10.79 -5.50 -31.77
N ARG A 230 -10.76 -6.35 -32.79
CA ARG A 230 -10.89 -7.81 -32.66
C ARG A 230 -9.50 -8.44 -32.61
N LEU A 231 -9.40 -9.66 -32.11
CA LEU A 231 -8.17 -10.44 -32.29
C LEU A 231 -7.88 -10.61 -33.79
N ALA A 232 -6.65 -10.28 -34.18
CA ALA A 232 -6.18 -10.43 -35.55
C ALA A 232 -6.22 -11.89 -36.01
N GLY A 233 -6.41 -12.12 -37.31
CA GLY A 233 -6.48 -13.47 -37.87
C GLY A 233 -5.22 -14.29 -37.56
N GLY A 234 -5.40 -15.45 -36.92
CA GLY A 234 -4.31 -16.33 -36.48
C GLY A 234 -3.80 -16.07 -35.06
N GLU A 235 -4.22 -14.98 -34.41
CA GLU A 235 -3.96 -14.77 -32.99
C GLU A 235 -4.94 -15.60 -32.14
N THR A 236 -4.45 -16.18 -31.05
CA THR A 236 -5.26 -16.94 -30.09
C THR A 236 -5.02 -16.40 -28.68
N VAL A 237 -5.97 -16.65 -27.76
CA VAL A 237 -5.82 -16.28 -26.33
C VAL A 237 -4.53 -16.87 -25.75
N GLY A 238 -4.22 -18.13 -26.08
CA GLY A 238 -3.00 -18.80 -25.62
C GLY A 238 -1.71 -18.17 -26.17
N ALA A 239 -1.71 -17.77 -27.44
CA ALA A 239 -0.57 -17.06 -28.03
C ALA A 239 -0.36 -15.68 -27.40
N LEU A 240 -1.44 -14.92 -27.18
CA LEU A 240 -1.40 -13.62 -26.51
C LEU A 240 -0.90 -13.75 -25.07
N LEU A 241 -1.39 -14.74 -24.33
CA LEU A 241 -0.96 -15.05 -22.97
C LEU A 241 0.56 -15.27 -22.90
N GLU A 242 1.12 -16.13 -23.74
CA GLU A 242 2.55 -16.44 -23.70
C GLU A 242 3.42 -15.25 -24.16
N LYS A 243 2.93 -14.43 -25.09
CA LYS A 243 3.60 -13.16 -25.46
C LYS A 243 3.67 -12.19 -24.28
N ILE A 244 2.57 -11.99 -23.55
CA ILE A 244 2.55 -11.13 -22.36
C ILE A 244 3.45 -11.74 -21.26
N ARG A 245 3.37 -13.06 -21.04
CA ARG A 245 4.21 -13.78 -20.08
C ARG A 245 5.71 -13.56 -20.33
N ALA A 246 6.12 -13.55 -21.60
CA ALA A 246 7.51 -13.32 -21.99
C ALA A 246 8.01 -11.89 -21.62
N VAL A 247 7.11 -10.92 -21.46
CA VAL A 247 7.46 -9.60 -20.91
C VAL A 247 7.55 -9.65 -19.39
N GLY A 248 6.60 -10.31 -18.73
CA GLY A 248 6.64 -10.60 -17.30
C GLY A 248 5.33 -11.13 -16.71
N GLU A 249 5.43 -12.04 -15.75
CA GLU A 249 4.28 -12.66 -15.05
C GLU A 249 3.35 -11.65 -14.34
N HIS A 250 3.85 -10.47 -13.96
CA HIS A 250 3.05 -9.46 -13.27
C HIS A 250 2.01 -8.76 -14.17
N PHE A 251 2.22 -8.79 -15.50
CA PHE A 251 1.23 -8.33 -16.48
C PHE A 251 0.09 -9.34 -16.69
N LEU A 252 0.13 -10.49 -16.01
CA LEU A 252 -0.92 -11.50 -16.08
C LEU A 252 -1.84 -11.47 -14.85
N PRO A 253 -3.13 -11.78 -15.02
CA PRO A 253 -4.04 -12.11 -13.93
C PRO A 253 -3.49 -13.27 -13.09
N ARG A 254 -3.87 -13.32 -11.81
CA ARG A 254 -3.32 -14.25 -10.83
C ARG A 254 -3.48 -15.71 -11.25
N SER A 255 -4.67 -16.05 -11.75
CA SER A 255 -5.02 -17.39 -12.23
C SER A 255 -4.17 -17.87 -13.41
N ARG A 256 -3.47 -16.95 -14.09
CA ARG A 256 -2.60 -17.24 -15.24
C ARG A 256 -1.12 -17.15 -14.90
N ARG A 257 -0.74 -16.77 -13.66
CA ARG A 257 0.65 -16.71 -13.22
C ARG A 257 1.20 -18.10 -12.90
N ARG A 258 2.46 -18.35 -13.23
CA ARG A 258 3.18 -19.59 -12.85
C ARG A 258 3.80 -19.47 -11.45
N ILE A 259 2.97 -19.16 -10.45
CA ILE A 259 3.40 -18.99 -9.06
C ILE A 259 2.62 -19.96 -8.18
N GLN A 260 3.33 -20.75 -7.38
CA GLN A 260 2.69 -21.69 -6.46
C GLN A 260 2.18 -20.97 -5.22
N LYS A 261 1.11 -21.50 -4.60
CA LYS A 261 0.50 -20.88 -3.42
C LYS A 261 1.43 -20.93 -2.21
N GLU A 262 2.24 -21.98 -2.15
CA GLU A 262 3.28 -22.21 -1.14
C GLU A 262 4.41 -21.19 -1.28
N GLU A 263 4.66 -20.68 -2.49
CA GLU A 263 5.66 -19.64 -2.77
C GLU A 263 5.15 -18.25 -2.39
N ASN A 264 4.00 -17.87 -2.94
CA ASN A 264 3.32 -16.63 -2.61
C ASN A 264 1.81 -16.89 -2.60
N PRO A 265 1.14 -16.86 -1.44
CA PRO A 265 -0.29 -17.16 -1.34
C PRO A 265 -1.19 -15.99 -1.74
N LEU A 266 -0.67 -14.77 -1.87
CA LEU A 266 -1.49 -13.57 -2.03
C LEU A 266 -2.22 -13.55 -3.37
N GLY A 267 -3.51 -13.22 -3.31
CA GLY A 267 -4.41 -13.18 -4.47
C GLY A 267 -4.84 -14.57 -4.96
N ALA A 268 -4.35 -15.66 -4.37
CA ALA A 268 -4.74 -17.01 -4.75
C ALA A 268 -6.16 -17.40 -4.29
N GLY A 269 -6.77 -16.59 -3.43
CA GLY A 269 -8.08 -16.86 -2.82
C GLY A 269 -8.05 -18.11 -1.94
N GLY A 270 -9.16 -18.83 -1.92
CA GLY A 270 -9.32 -20.06 -1.16
C GLY A 270 -10.18 -19.88 0.09
N LYS A 271 -9.97 -20.76 1.07
CA LYS A 271 -10.77 -20.81 2.29
C LYS A 271 -10.28 -19.79 3.31
N VAL A 272 -11.22 -19.08 3.92
CA VAL A 272 -11.02 -18.19 5.06
C VAL A 272 -11.86 -18.72 6.21
N TRP A 273 -11.20 -19.02 7.33
CA TRP A 273 -11.86 -19.54 8.52
C TRP A 273 -12.24 -18.39 9.44
N VAL A 274 -13.47 -18.39 9.96
CA VAL A 274 -14.00 -17.38 10.86
C VAL A 274 -14.67 -18.02 12.06
N ALA A 275 -13.95 -18.11 13.17
CA ALA A 275 -14.52 -18.55 14.44
C ALA A 275 -15.26 -17.39 15.14
N ARG A 276 -16.39 -17.69 15.78
CA ARG A 276 -17.13 -16.79 16.66
C ARG A 276 -17.44 -17.52 17.96
N GLN A 277 -17.35 -16.81 19.09
CA GLN A 277 -17.71 -17.37 20.40
C GLN A 277 -19.14 -17.94 20.40
N ALA A 278 -19.29 -19.20 20.82
CA ALA A 278 -20.56 -19.78 21.24
C ALA A 278 -20.74 -19.66 22.76
N PRO A 279 -21.96 -19.80 23.30
CA PRO A 279 -22.18 -19.82 24.74
C PRO A 279 -21.30 -20.87 25.43
N GLY A 280 -20.53 -20.46 26.45
CA GLY A 280 -19.61 -21.33 27.18
C GLY A 280 -18.20 -21.43 26.58
N ASP A 281 -17.93 -20.86 25.40
CA ASP A 281 -16.57 -20.81 24.86
C ASP A 281 -15.70 -19.82 25.64
N GLU A 282 -14.53 -20.30 26.05
CA GLU A 282 -13.44 -19.49 26.55
C GLU A 282 -12.45 -19.13 25.44
N LYS A 283 -11.87 -17.93 25.52
CA LYS A 283 -10.99 -17.36 24.49
C LYS A 283 -9.82 -18.28 24.08
N LEU A 284 -9.01 -18.72 25.05
CA LEU A 284 -7.79 -19.48 24.78
C LEU A 284 -8.06 -20.91 24.31
N PRO A 285 -8.99 -21.68 24.93
CA PRO A 285 -9.38 -22.97 24.40
C PRO A 285 -9.93 -22.89 22.97
N LEU A 286 -10.82 -21.93 22.68
CA LEU A 286 -11.35 -21.75 21.34
C LEU A 286 -10.25 -21.36 20.34
N PHE A 287 -9.35 -20.44 20.70
CA PHE A 287 -8.23 -20.08 19.82
C PHE A 287 -7.31 -21.27 19.55
N THR A 288 -7.01 -22.08 20.55
CA THR A 288 -6.17 -23.27 20.38
C THR A 288 -6.79 -24.26 19.41
N ARG A 289 -8.10 -24.58 19.56
CA ARG A 289 -8.82 -25.41 18.59
C ARG A 289 -8.83 -24.78 17.20
N PHE A 290 -9.04 -23.47 17.14
CA PHE A 290 -9.08 -22.73 15.88
C PHE A 290 -7.76 -22.82 15.10
N LEU A 291 -6.61 -22.88 15.77
CA LEU A 291 -5.31 -23.09 15.10
C LEU A 291 -5.23 -24.45 14.39
N ASP A 292 -5.86 -25.49 14.93
CA ASP A 292 -5.99 -26.79 14.27
C ASP A 292 -7.02 -26.73 13.13
N ASP A 293 -8.22 -26.20 13.40
CA ASP A 293 -9.35 -26.15 12.46
C ASP A 293 -9.05 -25.32 11.20
N CYS A 294 -8.26 -24.24 11.35
CA CYS A 294 -7.91 -23.35 10.23
C CYS A 294 -6.82 -23.90 9.31
N ARG A 295 -6.42 -25.16 9.48
CA ARG A 295 -5.41 -25.85 8.65
C ARG A 295 -4.05 -25.15 8.62
N LEU A 296 -3.68 -24.45 9.70
CA LEU A 296 -2.36 -23.83 9.83
C LEU A 296 -1.23 -24.88 9.72
N ARG A 297 -1.43 -26.07 10.31
CA ARG A 297 -0.50 -27.20 10.18
C ARG A 297 -0.27 -27.56 8.71
N ASP A 298 -1.32 -27.67 7.92
CA ASP A 298 -1.21 -28.07 6.50
C ASP A 298 -0.46 -27.01 5.68
N ALA A 299 -0.67 -25.73 5.98
CA ALA A 299 0.08 -24.64 5.34
C ALA A 299 1.58 -24.71 5.67
N ILE A 300 1.92 -24.98 6.93
CA ILE A 300 3.30 -25.15 7.40
C ILE A 300 3.94 -26.36 6.71
N GLU A 301 3.29 -27.52 6.72
CA GLU A 301 3.81 -28.74 6.11
C GLU A 301 3.91 -28.62 4.58
N GLY A 302 2.95 -27.93 3.94
CA GLY A 302 2.99 -27.59 2.52
C GLY A 302 4.22 -26.75 2.19
N ARG A 303 4.48 -25.71 2.98
CA ARG A 303 5.69 -24.88 2.83
C ARG A 303 6.98 -25.67 3.09
N ALA A 304 6.98 -26.54 4.09
CA ALA A 304 8.11 -27.42 4.40
C ALA A 304 8.48 -28.31 3.21
N ARG A 305 7.48 -28.96 2.61
CA ARG A 305 7.64 -29.78 1.40
C ARG A 305 8.12 -28.96 0.21
N PHE A 306 7.54 -27.78 -0.02
CA PHE A 306 7.95 -26.87 -1.09
C PHE A 306 9.42 -26.47 -0.97
N LEU A 307 9.90 -26.21 0.25
CA LEU A 307 11.29 -25.85 0.52
C LEU A 307 12.24 -27.06 0.60
N GLY A 308 11.72 -28.29 0.59
CA GLY A 308 12.51 -29.50 0.85
C GLY A 308 13.15 -29.52 2.24
N LYS A 309 12.52 -28.86 3.23
CA LYS A 309 13.02 -28.75 4.61
C LYS A 309 12.12 -29.49 5.58
N PRO A 310 12.67 -30.27 6.54
CA PRO A 310 11.88 -30.84 7.62
C PRO A 310 11.49 -29.75 8.65
N LEU A 311 10.43 -29.98 9.43
CA LEU A 311 9.86 -28.98 10.36
C LEU A 311 10.87 -28.49 11.40
N GLU A 312 11.76 -29.38 11.85
CA GLU A 312 12.79 -29.10 12.86
C GLU A 312 13.88 -28.14 12.37
N ARG A 313 13.92 -27.88 11.06
CA ARG A 313 14.84 -26.92 10.43
C ARG A 313 14.14 -25.66 9.93
N LEU A 314 12.82 -25.55 10.10
CA LEU A 314 12.11 -24.34 9.71
C LEU A 314 12.34 -23.22 10.71
N GLN A 315 12.39 -22.00 10.18
CA GLN A 315 12.34 -20.77 10.95
C GLN A 315 10.99 -20.08 10.72
N ALA A 316 10.27 -19.79 11.80
CA ALA A 316 8.98 -19.11 11.73
C ALA A 316 9.08 -17.68 12.27
N ALA A 317 8.54 -16.71 11.53
CA ALA A 317 8.39 -15.33 11.98
C ALA A 317 6.90 -14.97 12.14
N ILE A 318 6.54 -14.43 13.30
CA ILE A 318 5.21 -13.90 13.61
C ILE A 318 5.31 -12.38 13.70
N LYS A 319 4.53 -11.69 12.88
CA LYS A 319 4.38 -10.24 12.90
C LYS A 319 3.08 -9.87 13.61
N PRO A 320 3.08 -9.61 14.92
CA PRO A 320 1.93 -9.03 15.60
C PRO A 320 1.82 -7.52 15.35
N ALA A 321 0.77 -6.90 15.92
CA ALA A 321 0.68 -5.46 16.10
C ALA A 321 0.80 -5.13 17.59
N PHE A 322 1.84 -4.43 18.03
CA PHE A 322 1.88 -3.93 19.42
C PHE A 322 2.59 -2.57 19.58
N MET A 323 3.33 -2.10 18.57
CA MET A 323 4.06 -0.83 18.68
C MET A 323 3.16 0.40 18.71
N MET A 324 1.88 0.29 18.35
CA MET A 324 0.91 1.36 18.57
C MET A 324 0.39 1.42 20.02
N GLY A 325 0.69 0.42 20.86
CA GLY A 325 0.34 0.41 22.27
C GLY A 325 1.02 1.54 23.03
N TYR A 326 0.25 2.28 23.83
CA TYR A 326 0.70 3.51 24.48
C TYR A 326 0.38 3.61 25.98
N HIS A 327 -0.55 2.79 26.49
CA HIS A 327 -0.93 2.77 27.90
C HIS A 327 -1.51 1.41 28.28
N ARG A 328 -1.24 0.89 29.50
CA ARG A 328 -1.74 -0.41 29.97
C ARG A 328 -3.27 -0.50 30.08
N GLU A 329 -3.92 0.63 30.34
CA GLU A 329 -5.38 0.72 30.41
C GLU A 329 -6.07 0.69 29.03
N ASP A 330 -5.34 0.97 27.94
CA ASP A 330 -5.84 0.82 26.57
C ASP A 330 -4.97 -0.18 25.79
N ARG A 331 -5.42 -1.44 25.79
CA ARG A 331 -4.80 -2.53 25.03
C ARG A 331 -5.48 -2.75 23.68
N SER A 332 -6.36 -1.85 23.26
CA SER A 332 -7.07 -2.00 21.99
C SER A 332 -6.17 -2.00 20.75
N PRO A 333 -5.05 -1.24 20.67
CA PRO A 333 -4.22 -1.23 19.47
C PRO A 333 -3.21 -2.40 19.43
N ILE A 334 -3.25 -3.35 20.37
CA ILE A 334 -2.31 -4.48 20.43
C ILE A 334 -3.00 -5.83 20.16
N THR A 335 -2.30 -6.72 19.47
CA THR A 335 -2.60 -8.16 19.42
C THR A 335 -2.46 -8.72 20.83
N ASP A 336 -3.44 -9.52 21.26
CA ASP A 336 -3.46 -10.08 22.61
C ASP A 336 -2.22 -10.96 22.90
N PRO A 337 -1.40 -10.66 23.93
CA PRO A 337 -0.18 -11.42 24.22
C PRO A 337 -0.44 -12.89 24.54
N ALA A 338 -1.59 -13.23 25.14
CA ALA A 338 -1.92 -14.61 25.47
C ALA A 338 -2.23 -15.44 24.20
N LEU A 339 -2.84 -14.81 23.19
CA LEU A 339 -3.04 -15.46 21.89
C LEU A 339 -1.71 -15.64 21.15
N LEU A 340 -0.82 -14.66 21.26
CA LEU A 340 0.53 -14.76 20.67
C LEU A 340 1.34 -15.89 21.28
N GLU A 341 1.30 -16.04 22.61
CA GLU A 341 1.93 -17.17 23.31
C GLU A 341 1.30 -18.52 22.90
N ALA A 342 -0.03 -18.61 22.83
CA ALA A 342 -0.71 -19.82 22.37
C ALA A 342 -0.29 -20.24 20.94
N LEU A 343 -0.16 -19.26 20.03
CA LEU A 343 0.35 -19.49 18.67
C LEU A 343 1.81 -19.99 18.70
N ALA A 344 2.68 -19.38 19.50
CA ALA A 344 4.06 -19.83 19.60
C ALA A 344 4.18 -21.25 20.18
N ILE A 345 3.39 -21.59 21.21
CA ILE A 345 3.31 -22.94 21.77
C ILE A 345 2.86 -23.94 20.69
N PHE A 346 1.86 -23.58 19.88
CA PHE A 346 1.40 -24.40 18.77
C PHE A 346 2.56 -24.69 17.79
N LEU A 347 3.29 -23.66 17.33
CA LEU A 347 4.43 -23.84 16.43
C LEU A 347 5.55 -24.70 17.05
N ARG A 348 5.86 -24.50 18.34
CA ARG A 348 6.85 -25.32 19.05
C ARG A 348 6.43 -26.79 19.15
N ARG A 349 5.13 -27.06 19.38
CA ARG A 349 4.57 -28.42 19.41
C ARG A 349 4.57 -29.10 18.05
N LEU A 350 4.51 -28.33 16.96
CA LEU A 350 4.72 -28.83 15.60
C LEU A 350 6.16 -29.23 15.30
N GLY A 351 7.10 -28.91 16.19
CA GLY A 351 8.53 -29.23 16.03
C GLY A 351 9.36 -28.08 15.45
N ILE A 352 8.81 -26.88 15.27
CA ILE A 352 9.57 -25.71 14.78
C ILE A 352 10.34 -25.11 15.96
N PRO A 353 11.69 -25.13 15.97
CA PRO A 353 12.46 -24.67 17.12
C PRO A 353 12.72 -23.16 17.12
N ASP A 354 12.82 -22.50 15.97
CA ASP A 354 13.08 -21.06 15.89
C ASP A 354 11.78 -20.32 15.57
N VAL A 355 11.19 -19.70 16.59
CA VAL A 355 10.02 -18.84 16.49
C VAL A 355 10.41 -17.43 16.89
N ALA A 356 10.32 -16.50 15.96
CA ALA A 356 10.59 -15.09 16.17
C ALA A 356 9.29 -14.29 16.18
N VAL A 357 9.11 -13.45 17.19
CA VAL A 357 8.10 -12.39 17.20
C VAL A 357 8.80 -11.09 16.80
N ILE A 358 8.45 -10.56 15.65
CA ILE A 358 9.13 -9.42 15.03
C ILE A 358 8.21 -8.21 14.92
N GLU A 359 8.72 -7.02 15.25
CA GLU A 359 8.08 -5.74 14.98
C GLU A 359 9.15 -4.69 14.65
N GLY A 360 8.79 -3.62 13.96
CA GLY A 360 9.61 -2.43 13.75
C GLY A 360 9.10 -1.24 14.55
N ARG A 361 9.98 -0.28 14.80
CA ARG A 361 9.63 0.96 15.49
C ARG A 361 8.70 1.80 14.63
N ASN A 362 7.74 2.45 15.27
CA ASN A 362 6.81 3.38 14.63
C ASN A 362 7.15 4.83 14.98
N ILE A 363 6.33 5.76 14.49
CA ILE A 363 6.56 7.20 14.64
C ILE A 363 6.61 7.72 16.09
N TYR A 364 6.13 6.96 17.08
CA TYR A 364 6.13 7.42 18.48
C TYR A 364 7.54 7.54 19.06
N ASP A 365 8.51 6.79 18.52
CA ASP A 365 9.91 6.86 18.95
C ASP A 365 10.61 8.20 18.63
N HIS A 366 10.03 9.02 17.74
CA HIS A 366 10.49 10.40 17.50
C HIS A 366 10.11 11.36 18.63
N PHE A 367 9.12 11.01 19.45
CA PHE A 367 8.56 11.90 20.47
C PHE A 367 8.80 11.39 21.88
N TYR A 368 8.85 10.09 22.09
CA TYR A 368 8.96 9.46 23.40
C TYR A 368 10.17 8.52 23.46
N ARG A 369 10.85 8.51 24.61
CA ARG A 369 11.90 7.55 24.94
C ARG A 369 11.27 6.18 25.23
N ASN A 370 12.13 5.18 25.36
CA ASN A 370 11.76 3.81 25.72
C ASN A 370 10.80 3.12 24.73
N ARG A 371 10.85 3.53 23.45
CA ARG A 371 10.01 2.99 22.37
C ARG A 371 10.73 1.99 21.47
N ALA A 372 11.86 1.42 21.90
CA ALA A 372 12.43 0.28 21.20
C ALA A 372 11.49 -0.93 21.31
N VAL A 373 11.52 -1.83 20.33
CA VAL A 373 10.55 -2.94 20.23
C VAL A 373 10.55 -3.81 21.49
N ARG A 374 11.73 -4.11 22.03
CA ARG A 374 11.89 -4.89 23.27
C ARG A 374 11.25 -4.20 24.48
N GLN A 375 11.37 -2.88 24.59
CA GLN A 375 10.85 -2.11 25.72
C GLN A 375 9.32 -2.05 25.69
N VAL A 376 8.73 -1.88 24.50
CA VAL A 376 7.27 -1.90 24.35
C VAL A 376 6.72 -3.32 24.59
N ALA A 377 7.42 -4.35 24.11
CA ALA A 377 7.06 -5.74 24.38
C ALA A 377 7.04 -6.04 25.89
N GLU A 378 8.10 -5.66 26.61
CA GLU A 378 8.18 -5.81 28.07
C GLU A 378 7.06 -5.05 28.79
N TYR A 379 6.78 -3.81 28.38
CA TYR A 379 5.71 -3.01 28.97
C TYR A 379 4.32 -3.66 28.86
N PHE A 380 4.04 -4.41 27.79
CA PHE A 380 2.77 -5.11 27.58
C PHE A 380 2.80 -6.61 27.94
N ASP A 381 3.82 -7.05 28.66
CA ASP A 381 4.03 -8.45 29.07
C ASP A 381 4.11 -9.44 27.89
N ILE A 382 4.63 -8.98 26.75
CA ILE A 382 4.88 -9.80 25.56
C ILE A 382 6.23 -10.49 25.70
N ARG A 383 6.24 -11.58 26.47
CA ARG A 383 7.41 -12.41 26.75
C ARG A 383 6.99 -13.87 26.89
N SER A 384 7.76 -14.79 26.35
CA SER A 384 7.52 -16.23 26.48
C SER A 384 8.82 -17.00 26.20
N PRO A 385 9.07 -18.15 26.83
CA PRO A 385 10.18 -19.02 26.44
C PRO A 385 9.99 -19.66 25.04
N HIS A 386 8.80 -19.53 24.45
CA HIS A 386 8.46 -20.15 23.17
C HIS A 386 8.81 -19.30 21.95
N PHE A 387 9.23 -18.04 22.13
CA PHE A 387 9.68 -17.17 21.05
C PHE A 387 10.74 -16.17 21.50
N ARG A 388 11.49 -15.63 20.54
CA ARG A 388 12.38 -14.47 20.74
C ARG A 388 11.73 -13.19 20.20
N ILE A 389 11.90 -12.07 20.91
CA ILE A 389 11.50 -10.73 20.41
C ILE A 389 12.60 -10.17 19.50
N VAL A 390 12.22 -9.66 18.34
CA VAL A 390 13.11 -9.10 17.32
C VAL A 390 12.68 -7.67 16.97
N ASP A 391 13.64 -6.72 17.04
CA ASP A 391 13.46 -5.36 16.55
C ASP A 391 13.88 -5.28 15.08
N ALA A 392 12.90 -5.28 14.18
CA ALA A 392 13.09 -5.17 12.74
C ALA A 392 13.92 -3.93 12.36
N SER A 393 13.84 -2.85 13.13
CA SER A 393 14.60 -1.62 12.86
C SER A 393 16.10 -1.74 13.14
N GLU A 394 16.53 -2.74 13.93
CA GLU A 394 17.95 -2.96 14.29
C GLU A 394 18.66 -3.97 13.37
N GLU A 395 17.91 -4.78 12.61
CA GLU A 395 18.46 -5.83 11.76
C GLU A 395 18.11 -5.66 10.27
N GLN A 396 17.94 -4.41 9.84
CA GLN A 396 17.76 -4.08 8.43
C GLN A 396 18.98 -4.51 7.61
N VAL A 397 18.74 -5.25 6.52
CA VAL A 397 19.75 -5.64 5.55
C VAL A 397 19.42 -5.05 4.18
N PRO A 398 20.43 -4.67 3.38
CA PRO A 398 20.20 -4.21 2.02
C PRO A 398 19.44 -5.26 1.20
N HIS A 399 18.45 -4.81 0.45
CA HIS A 399 17.68 -5.65 -0.45
C HIS A 399 17.19 -4.85 -1.64
N GLN A 400 17.36 -5.40 -2.84
CA GLN A 400 16.83 -4.81 -4.06
C GLN A 400 15.59 -5.59 -4.48
N TYR A 401 14.43 -4.99 -4.24
CA TYR A 401 13.16 -5.55 -4.72
C TYR A 401 13.19 -5.64 -6.25
N SER A 402 12.59 -6.67 -6.82
CA SER A 402 12.36 -6.94 -8.24
C SER A 402 11.40 -5.94 -8.89
N ARG A 403 10.46 -5.37 -8.10
CA ARG A 403 9.43 -4.41 -8.54
C ARG A 403 9.32 -3.24 -7.57
N GLY A 404 8.79 -2.12 -8.06
CA GLY A 404 8.70 -0.86 -7.33
C GLY A 404 10.05 -0.15 -7.13
N MET A 405 10.07 0.94 -6.37
CA MET A 405 11.23 1.82 -6.19
C MET A 405 11.32 2.38 -4.78
N ALA A 406 12.48 2.95 -4.43
CA ALA A 406 12.70 3.73 -3.21
C ALA A 406 12.53 2.98 -1.86
N GLN A 407 12.55 1.65 -1.89
CA GLN A 407 12.75 0.80 -0.71
C GLN A 407 13.95 -0.12 -0.96
N TYR A 408 14.94 -0.09 -0.05
CA TYR A 408 16.24 -0.74 -0.28
C TYR A 408 16.68 -1.64 0.88
N SER A 409 15.78 -1.94 1.81
CA SER A 409 16.09 -2.80 2.95
C SER A 409 14.89 -3.60 3.41
N ILE A 410 15.20 -4.66 4.14
CA ILE A 410 14.24 -5.56 4.80
C ILE A 410 14.84 -6.05 6.11
N ALA A 411 14.02 -6.33 7.12
CA ALA A 411 14.49 -6.99 8.32
C ALA A 411 14.97 -8.42 8.03
N ARG A 412 16.18 -8.75 8.48
CA ARG A 412 16.82 -10.05 8.23
C ARG A 412 15.96 -11.23 8.68
N THR A 413 15.40 -11.19 9.89
CA THR A 413 14.61 -12.31 10.42
C THR A 413 13.34 -12.54 9.59
N TRP A 414 12.68 -11.49 9.08
CA TRP A 414 11.53 -11.66 8.20
C TRP A 414 11.93 -12.23 6.84
N ARG A 415 13.00 -11.67 6.24
CA ARG A 415 13.52 -12.12 4.95
C ARG A 415 13.86 -13.61 4.96
N ASP A 416 14.60 -14.04 5.99
CA ASP A 416 15.19 -15.37 6.09
C ASP A 416 14.22 -16.43 6.65
N ALA A 417 13.08 -16.02 7.22
CA ALA A 417 12.07 -16.96 7.73
C ALA A 417 11.48 -17.84 6.61
N ASP A 418 11.41 -19.14 6.88
CA ASP A 418 10.82 -20.14 5.99
C ASP A 418 9.29 -20.06 5.99
N PHE A 419 8.71 -19.75 7.16
CA PHE A 419 7.27 -19.56 7.36
C PHE A 419 6.99 -18.21 8.05
N ARG A 420 5.98 -17.48 7.58
CA ARG A 420 5.72 -16.09 7.99
C ARG A 420 4.24 -15.94 8.31
N ILE A 421 3.92 -15.42 9.49
CA ILE A 421 2.55 -15.25 9.95
C ILE A 421 2.30 -13.77 10.21
N SER A 422 1.31 -13.19 9.52
CA SER A 422 0.78 -11.86 9.88
C SER A 422 -0.30 -12.06 10.94
N PHE A 423 -0.03 -11.70 12.20
CA PHE A 423 -0.98 -11.84 13.31
C PHE A 423 -1.53 -10.48 13.74
N ALA A 424 -2.39 -9.91 12.90
CA ALA A 424 -2.89 -8.56 13.04
C ALA A 424 -3.96 -8.43 14.13
N LYS A 425 -4.17 -7.19 14.60
CA LYS A 425 -5.33 -6.77 15.38
C LYS A 425 -6.34 -6.12 14.45
N LEU A 426 -7.62 -6.51 14.51
CA LEU A 426 -8.68 -5.82 13.77
C LEU A 426 -8.80 -4.39 14.28
N ARG A 427 -8.70 -3.40 13.39
CA ARG A 427 -8.81 -1.97 13.75
C ARG A 427 -9.24 -1.12 12.57
N SER A 428 -10.04 -0.09 12.83
CA SER A 428 -10.38 0.91 11.81
C SER A 428 -9.17 1.79 11.47
N HIS A 429 -9.18 2.41 10.29
CA HIS A 429 -8.12 3.31 9.85
C HIS A 429 -8.73 4.48 9.05
N PRO A 430 -8.33 5.74 9.29
CA PRO A 430 -8.98 6.91 8.66
C PRO A 430 -8.86 6.94 7.13
N ILE A 431 -7.75 6.40 6.60
CA ILE A 431 -7.47 6.35 5.15
C ILE A 431 -7.86 4.99 4.57
N GLU A 432 -7.27 3.90 5.07
CA GLU A 432 -7.50 2.54 4.57
C GLU A 432 -8.85 1.91 4.94
N LEU A 433 -9.71 2.62 5.68
CA LEU A 433 -10.95 2.15 6.33
C LEU A 433 -10.71 1.17 7.49
N ALA A 434 -9.81 0.21 7.28
CA ALA A 434 -9.33 -0.73 8.28
C ALA A 434 -7.86 -1.06 8.01
N LEU A 435 -7.10 -1.35 9.08
CA LEU A 435 -5.72 -1.80 8.95
C LEU A 435 -5.63 -3.24 9.48
N LEU A 436 -5.54 -4.18 8.55
CA LEU A 436 -5.70 -5.62 8.80
C LEU A 436 -4.38 -6.36 8.48
N SER A 437 -4.45 -7.60 7.97
CA SER A 437 -3.31 -8.51 7.82
C SER A 437 -2.31 -8.07 6.75
N VAL A 438 -2.78 -7.53 5.62
CA VAL A 438 -1.98 -7.01 4.51
C VAL A 438 -1.17 -5.79 4.94
N GLY A 439 -1.80 -4.85 5.66
CA GLY A 439 -1.10 -3.65 6.16
C GLY A 439 -0.28 -3.88 7.43
N ASN A 440 -0.48 -4.99 8.14
CA ASN A 440 0.24 -5.29 9.38
C ASN A 440 1.74 -5.59 9.17
N VAL A 441 2.16 -5.91 7.93
CA VAL A 441 3.59 -6.11 7.59
C VAL A 441 4.36 -4.80 7.42
N GLU A 442 3.68 -3.66 7.54
CA GLU A 442 4.35 -2.37 7.67
C GLU A 442 5.42 -2.41 8.77
N TRP A 443 6.46 -1.59 8.61
CA TRP A 443 7.60 -1.48 9.54
C TRP A 443 8.59 -2.65 9.56
N VAL A 444 8.35 -3.71 8.78
CA VAL A 444 9.34 -4.77 8.56
C VAL A 444 10.42 -4.36 7.54
N GLY A 445 10.04 -3.55 6.54
CA GLY A 445 10.97 -2.89 5.61
C GLY A 445 11.61 -1.64 6.23
N ALA A 446 11.88 -0.64 5.38
CA ALA A 446 12.28 0.67 5.87
C ALA A 446 11.16 1.33 6.70
N ARG A 447 11.52 2.37 7.47
CA ARG A 447 10.57 3.03 8.34
C ARG A 447 9.47 3.71 7.53
N CYS A 448 8.22 3.51 7.92
CA CYS A 448 7.08 4.04 7.17
C CYS A 448 6.98 5.58 7.23
N ASP A 449 7.64 6.27 8.17
CA ASP A 449 7.76 7.74 8.08
C ASP A 449 8.63 8.24 6.90
N GLU A 450 9.43 7.37 6.28
CA GLU A 450 10.11 7.66 5.01
C GLU A 450 9.16 7.67 3.81
N PHE A 451 7.95 7.09 3.96
CA PHE A 451 6.94 6.92 2.91
C PHE A 451 5.65 7.73 3.15
N LEU A 452 5.54 8.41 4.29
CA LEU A 452 4.35 9.17 4.66
C LEU A 452 4.43 10.65 4.29
N PHE A 453 5.60 11.27 4.41
CA PHE A 453 5.76 12.72 4.30
C PHE A 453 6.08 13.19 2.89
N LEU A 454 5.98 14.50 2.64
CA LEU A 454 6.02 15.07 1.29
C LEU A 454 7.33 14.81 0.56
N GLU A 455 8.42 14.58 1.30
CA GLU A 455 9.74 14.30 0.75
C GLU A 455 9.92 12.85 0.29
N ARG A 456 8.87 12.01 0.42
CA ARG A 456 8.90 10.60 0.06
C ARG A 456 9.21 10.38 -1.41
N GLN A 457 9.93 9.29 -1.68
CA GLN A 457 10.20 8.78 -3.03
C GLN A 457 9.41 7.52 -3.36
N ALA A 458 8.76 6.90 -2.36
CA ALA A 458 7.79 5.82 -2.52
C ALA A 458 6.53 6.13 -1.72
N ASP A 459 5.39 5.63 -2.20
CA ASP A 459 4.16 5.61 -1.42
C ASP A 459 4.18 4.48 -0.38
N ARG A 460 3.59 4.72 0.80
CA ARG A 460 3.44 3.71 1.86
C ARG A 460 2.82 2.42 1.34
N ILE A 461 1.79 2.52 0.49
CA ILE A 461 1.08 1.35 -0.02
C ILE A 461 1.98 0.55 -0.95
N THR A 462 2.69 1.24 -1.85
CA THR A 462 3.69 0.64 -2.75
C THR A 462 4.77 -0.10 -1.97
N ALA A 463 5.35 0.55 -0.96
CA ALA A 463 6.36 -0.04 -0.07
C ALA A 463 5.86 -1.35 0.59
N THR A 464 4.61 -1.35 1.05
CA THR A 464 3.97 -2.54 1.63
C THR A 464 3.79 -3.66 0.61
N VAL A 465 3.24 -3.38 -0.59
CA VAL A 465 3.01 -4.43 -1.59
C VAL A 465 4.30 -4.95 -2.23
N MET A 466 5.36 -4.14 -2.33
CA MET A 466 6.70 -4.60 -2.71
C MET A 466 7.23 -5.64 -1.73
N LEU A 467 7.06 -5.38 -0.43
CA LEU A 467 7.45 -6.34 0.62
C LEU A 467 6.64 -7.63 0.51
N LEU A 468 5.33 -7.52 0.30
CA LEU A 468 4.44 -8.67 0.15
C LEU A 468 4.72 -9.49 -1.12
N ASP A 469 5.27 -8.89 -2.18
CA ASP A 469 5.57 -9.60 -3.44
C ASP A 469 6.67 -10.63 -3.26
N GLU A 470 7.72 -10.28 -2.51
CA GLU A 470 8.90 -11.13 -2.33
C GLU A 470 8.96 -11.83 -0.98
N PHE A 471 8.39 -11.21 0.05
CA PHE A 471 8.38 -11.74 1.41
C PHE A 471 6.95 -11.80 1.97
N PRO A 472 6.01 -12.49 1.29
CA PRO A 472 4.63 -12.58 1.75
C PRO A 472 4.53 -13.32 3.08
N PRO A 473 3.54 -12.99 3.92
CA PRO A 473 3.07 -13.93 4.93
C PRO A 473 2.54 -15.19 4.23
N HIS A 474 2.89 -16.35 4.77
CA HIS A 474 2.37 -17.65 4.33
C HIS A 474 1.04 -18.00 5.03
N PHE A 475 0.70 -17.26 6.07
CA PHE A 475 -0.56 -17.37 6.79
C PHE A 475 -0.92 -16.04 7.47
N ALA A 476 -2.21 -15.74 7.54
CA ALA A 476 -2.75 -14.60 8.25
C ALA A 476 -3.66 -15.05 9.39
N LEU A 477 -3.55 -14.38 10.53
CA LEU A 477 -4.43 -14.48 11.68
C LEU A 477 -4.88 -13.07 12.07
N LEU A 478 -6.16 -12.92 12.38
CA LEU A 478 -6.73 -11.64 12.81
C LEU A 478 -7.39 -11.79 14.18
N ASP A 479 -6.83 -11.11 15.17
CA ASP A 479 -7.44 -10.94 16.48
C ASP A 479 -8.57 -9.91 16.39
N ALA A 480 -9.81 -10.39 16.45
CA ALA A 480 -11.02 -9.57 16.56
C ALA A 480 -11.83 -9.96 17.80
N TRP A 481 -11.16 -10.45 18.86
CA TRP A 481 -11.84 -11.05 20.00
C TRP A 481 -12.30 -10.01 21.01
N ASP A 482 -11.34 -9.28 21.58
CA ASP A 482 -11.53 -8.30 22.65
C ASP A 482 -10.86 -6.98 22.32
N GLN A 483 -11.43 -5.89 22.83
CA GLN A 483 -10.86 -4.55 22.73
C GLN A 483 -10.45 -4.19 21.29
N VAL A 484 -11.36 -4.36 20.35
CA VAL A 484 -11.18 -4.03 18.94
C VAL A 484 -11.49 -2.53 18.76
N PRO A 485 -10.51 -1.69 18.39
CA PRO A 485 -10.72 -0.27 18.26
C PRO A 485 -11.34 0.07 16.89
N ASP A 486 -12.42 0.82 16.93
CA ASP A 486 -13.18 1.30 15.78
C ASP A 486 -13.33 2.83 15.82
N GLY A 487 -13.96 3.41 14.79
CA GLY A 487 -14.12 4.86 14.62
C GLY A 487 -13.00 5.53 13.80
N LEU A 488 -12.89 6.85 13.91
CA LEU A 488 -12.00 7.67 13.05
C LEU A 488 -10.52 7.29 13.13
N VAL A 489 -10.00 7.01 14.33
CA VAL A 489 -8.57 6.73 14.57
C VAL A 489 -8.34 5.43 15.34
N GLY A 490 -9.17 4.40 15.12
CA GLY A 490 -9.04 3.12 15.82
C GLY A 490 -7.64 2.49 15.72
N VAL A 491 -6.91 2.77 14.65
CA VAL A 491 -5.49 2.38 14.49
C VAL A 491 -4.59 2.84 15.65
N MET A 492 -4.92 3.95 16.31
CA MET A 492 -4.20 4.54 17.42
C MET A 492 -4.73 4.13 18.80
N GLY A 493 -6.00 3.73 18.90
CA GLY A 493 -6.69 3.42 20.15
C GLY A 493 -8.17 3.83 20.10
N CYS A 494 -8.93 3.49 21.13
CA CYS A 494 -10.34 3.86 21.25
C CYS A 494 -10.81 3.86 22.72
N THR A 495 -11.64 4.83 23.11
CA THR A 495 -12.21 4.90 24.47
C THR A 495 -13.29 3.85 24.76
N SER A 496 -13.91 3.31 23.72
CA SER A 496 -15.00 2.35 23.82
C SER A 496 -14.81 1.25 22.78
N PRO A 497 -13.78 0.41 22.93
CA PRO A 497 -13.48 -0.63 21.97
C PRO A 497 -14.53 -1.76 22.05
N LYS A 498 -14.69 -2.49 20.95
CA LYS A 498 -15.68 -3.57 20.81
C LYS A 498 -15.09 -4.92 21.18
N SER A 499 -15.95 -5.89 21.47
CA SER A 499 -15.56 -7.31 21.54
C SER A 499 -16.41 -8.10 20.57
N PRO A 500 -16.05 -8.15 19.28
CA PRO A 500 -16.76 -8.97 18.29
C PRO A 500 -16.70 -10.47 18.58
N ARG A 501 -15.74 -10.92 19.41
CA ARG A 501 -15.54 -12.33 19.78
C ARG A 501 -15.28 -13.22 18.57
N ARG A 502 -14.46 -12.73 17.63
CA ARG A 502 -14.12 -13.46 16.40
C ARG A 502 -12.62 -13.65 16.21
N PHE A 503 -12.26 -14.70 15.51
CA PHE A 503 -10.93 -14.91 14.92
C PHE A 503 -11.07 -15.15 13.43
N TYR A 504 -10.09 -14.67 12.66
CA TYR A 504 -10.01 -14.94 11.22
C TYR A 504 -8.68 -15.60 10.91
N ALA A 505 -8.68 -16.50 9.95
CA ALA A 505 -7.48 -17.19 9.50
C ALA A 505 -7.53 -17.53 8.01
N GLY A 506 -6.36 -17.63 7.38
CA GLY A 506 -6.22 -18.13 6.02
C GLY A 506 -4.81 -18.01 5.47
N ALA A 507 -4.48 -18.80 4.46
CA ALA A 507 -3.17 -18.74 3.80
C ALA A 507 -3.00 -17.45 2.99
N ASP A 508 -4.06 -17.01 2.29
CA ASP A 508 -4.08 -15.76 1.53
C ASP A 508 -4.54 -14.60 2.44
N ALA A 509 -3.58 -13.77 2.89
CA ALA A 509 -3.86 -12.61 3.73
C ALA A 509 -4.79 -11.58 3.06
N LEU A 510 -4.77 -11.48 1.73
CA LEU A 510 -5.68 -10.59 0.99
C LEU A 510 -7.12 -11.12 1.06
N ALA A 511 -7.31 -12.44 0.95
CA ALA A 511 -8.63 -13.05 1.11
C ALA A 511 -9.18 -12.86 2.54
N VAL A 512 -8.34 -13.05 3.56
CA VAL A 512 -8.70 -12.81 4.97
C VAL A 512 -9.16 -11.37 5.17
N ASP A 513 -8.40 -10.40 4.64
CA ASP A 513 -8.73 -8.99 4.78
C ASP A 513 -9.99 -8.60 4.00
N MET A 514 -10.26 -9.22 2.85
CA MET A 514 -11.51 -9.00 2.11
C MET A 514 -12.74 -9.50 2.86
N VAL A 515 -12.67 -10.66 3.51
CA VAL A 515 -13.76 -11.19 4.35
C VAL A 515 -13.96 -10.30 5.57
N ALA A 516 -12.88 -9.94 6.26
CA ALA A 516 -12.96 -9.03 7.40
C ALA A 516 -13.54 -7.67 6.99
N ALA A 517 -13.07 -7.07 5.89
CA ALA A 517 -13.61 -5.82 5.33
C ALA A 517 -15.12 -5.90 5.04
N ARG A 518 -15.58 -7.02 4.47
CA ARG A 518 -17.02 -7.29 4.27
C ARG A 518 -17.77 -7.33 5.61
N HIS A 519 -17.20 -7.97 6.63
CA HIS A 519 -17.81 -8.00 7.97
C HIS A 519 -17.83 -6.63 8.65
N LEU A 520 -16.92 -5.72 8.28
CA LEU A 520 -16.96 -4.31 8.71
C LEU A 520 -18.00 -3.47 7.94
N SER A 521 -18.80 -4.10 7.08
CA SER A 521 -19.80 -3.44 6.24
C SER A 521 -19.21 -2.43 5.25
N LEU A 522 -17.94 -2.64 4.84
CA LEU A 522 -17.35 -1.87 3.75
C LEU A 522 -18.03 -2.26 2.43
N LYS A 523 -18.84 -1.35 1.90
CA LYS A 523 -19.68 -1.58 0.72
C LYS A 523 -18.86 -2.04 -0.49
N HIS A 524 -17.68 -1.45 -0.65
CA HIS A 524 -16.73 -1.82 -1.68
C HIS A 524 -15.32 -1.89 -1.07
N PRO A 525 -14.72 -3.09 -0.93
CA PRO A 525 -13.33 -3.22 -0.48
C PRO A 525 -12.32 -2.40 -1.32
N ARG A 526 -12.69 -2.02 -2.55
CA ARG A 526 -11.94 -1.11 -3.44
C ARG A 526 -11.73 0.30 -2.86
N GLU A 527 -12.53 0.70 -1.88
CA GLU A 527 -12.41 1.99 -1.21
C GLU A 527 -11.20 2.00 -0.25
N SER A 528 -10.74 0.83 0.20
CA SER A 528 -9.46 0.70 0.90
C SER A 528 -8.32 0.75 -0.13
N SER A 529 -7.49 1.78 -0.03
CA SER A 529 -6.41 1.99 -0.99
C SER A 529 -5.36 0.87 -0.98
N ILE A 530 -5.06 0.31 0.19
CA ILE A 530 -4.15 -0.84 0.34
C ILE A 530 -4.73 -2.13 -0.25
N LEU A 531 -6.01 -2.43 -0.03
CA LEU A 531 -6.64 -3.63 -0.61
C LEU A 531 -6.73 -3.51 -2.12
N ARG A 532 -7.12 -2.34 -2.64
CA ARG A 532 -7.14 -2.08 -4.08
C ARG A 532 -5.75 -2.27 -4.70
N ALA A 533 -4.72 -1.69 -4.09
CA ALA A 533 -3.35 -1.84 -4.58
C ALA A 533 -2.88 -3.30 -4.53
N ALA A 534 -3.15 -4.03 -3.44
CA ALA A 534 -2.81 -5.44 -3.32
C ALA A 534 -3.51 -6.28 -4.40
N CYS A 535 -4.82 -6.10 -4.62
CA CYS A 535 -5.54 -6.79 -5.70
C CYS A 535 -4.88 -6.53 -7.07
N HIS A 536 -4.55 -5.28 -7.38
CA HIS A 536 -3.91 -4.98 -8.67
C HIS A 536 -2.51 -5.61 -8.77
N TRP A 537 -1.71 -5.55 -7.71
CA TRP A 537 -0.36 -6.09 -7.69
C TRP A 537 -0.33 -7.62 -7.86
N PHE A 538 -1.26 -8.31 -7.20
CA PHE A 538 -1.30 -9.77 -7.11
C PHE A 538 -2.16 -10.45 -8.18
N GLY A 539 -2.70 -9.71 -9.16
CA GLY A 539 -3.31 -10.32 -10.34
C GLY A 539 -4.83 -10.28 -10.38
N GLY A 540 -5.47 -9.34 -9.68
CA GLY A 540 -6.91 -9.15 -9.67
C GLY A 540 -7.55 -9.40 -8.31
N TRP A 541 -8.88 -9.35 -8.31
CA TRP A 541 -9.67 -9.71 -7.14
C TRP A 541 -9.71 -11.23 -7.01
N PRO A 542 -9.54 -11.82 -5.82
CA PRO A 542 -9.65 -13.27 -5.65
C PRO A 542 -11.04 -13.75 -6.10
N ASP A 543 -11.09 -14.51 -7.19
CA ASP A 543 -12.35 -14.94 -7.82
C ASP A 543 -13.17 -15.90 -6.96
N ARG A 544 -12.53 -16.56 -5.97
CA ARG A 544 -13.16 -17.55 -5.10
C ARG A 544 -12.61 -17.44 -3.68
N ILE A 545 -13.40 -16.80 -2.80
CA ILE A 545 -13.19 -16.84 -1.36
C ILE A 545 -14.34 -17.64 -0.75
N GLU A 546 -14.01 -18.78 -0.14
CA GLU A 546 -14.96 -19.59 0.62
C GLU A 546 -14.81 -19.25 2.10
N VAL A 547 -15.90 -18.90 2.79
CA VAL A 547 -15.87 -18.67 4.23
C VAL A 547 -16.33 -19.91 4.97
N ASP A 548 -15.50 -20.39 5.89
CA ASP A 548 -15.80 -21.48 6.81
C ASP A 548 -16.03 -20.90 8.20
N GLY A 549 -17.27 -20.98 8.69
CA GLY A 549 -17.72 -20.34 9.93
C GLY A 549 -18.66 -19.16 9.67
N VAL A 550 -18.60 -18.14 10.53
CA VAL A 550 -19.55 -17.02 10.45
C VAL A 550 -19.21 -16.06 9.30
N ASP A 551 -20.21 -15.77 8.45
CA ASP A 551 -20.11 -14.83 7.34
C ASP A 551 -21.19 -13.74 7.43
N GLU A 552 -21.13 -12.93 8.49
CA GLU A 552 -22.11 -11.87 8.75
C GLU A 552 -21.40 -10.59 9.22
N PRO A 553 -22.00 -9.40 9.03
CA PRO A 553 -21.46 -8.15 9.56
C PRO A 553 -21.23 -8.15 11.08
N ILE A 554 -20.20 -7.43 11.55
CA ILE A 554 -20.00 -7.13 12.96
C ILE A 554 -21.00 -6.04 13.34
N ARG A 555 -21.83 -6.33 14.36
CA ARG A 555 -22.88 -5.41 14.81
C ARG A 555 -22.29 -4.12 15.37
N ASP A 556 -22.96 -3.02 15.02
CA ASP A 556 -22.67 -1.67 15.47
C ASP A 556 -21.24 -1.19 15.15
N TRP A 557 -20.52 -1.83 14.23
CA TRP A 557 -19.17 -1.45 13.86
C TRP A 557 -19.12 0.02 13.45
N ARG A 558 -18.19 0.77 14.04
CA ARG A 558 -18.03 2.17 13.70
C ARG A 558 -16.93 2.39 12.66
N GLY A 559 -17.30 2.70 11.43
CA GLY A 559 -16.39 3.09 10.38
C GLY A 559 -15.90 4.55 10.51
N PRO A 560 -14.78 4.90 9.86
CA PRO A 560 -14.29 6.28 9.81
C PRO A 560 -15.23 7.24 9.04
N TYR A 561 -16.25 6.71 8.35
CA TYR A 561 -17.24 7.46 7.58
C TYR A 561 -18.67 7.34 8.14
N ASP A 562 -18.84 6.92 9.39
CA ASP A 562 -20.18 6.71 9.97
C ASP A 562 -21.04 7.96 10.09
N THR A 563 -20.40 9.11 10.30
CA THR A 563 -21.07 10.41 10.44
C THR A 563 -20.46 11.41 9.48
N GLU A 564 -21.20 12.44 9.08
CA GLU A 564 -20.70 13.48 8.17
C GLU A 564 -19.46 14.18 8.73
N LEU A 565 -19.46 14.41 10.04
CA LEU A 565 -18.33 15.00 10.76
C LEU A 565 -17.10 14.10 10.67
N TRP A 566 -17.25 12.79 10.89
CA TRP A 566 -16.15 11.85 10.80
C TRP A 566 -15.68 11.65 9.37
N ALA A 567 -16.58 11.67 8.39
CA ALA A 567 -16.22 11.66 6.99
C ALA A 567 -15.34 12.88 6.65
N LEU A 568 -15.76 14.09 7.05
CA LEU A 568 -14.97 15.31 6.85
C LEU A 568 -13.61 15.23 7.56
N LEU A 569 -13.58 14.77 8.81
CA LEU A 569 -12.33 14.63 9.57
C LEU A 569 -11.41 13.56 8.98
N SER A 570 -11.93 12.41 8.52
CA SER A 570 -11.18 11.35 7.82
C SER A 570 -10.53 11.89 6.54
N LEU A 571 -11.29 12.64 5.75
CA LEU A 571 -10.83 13.27 4.52
C LEU A 571 -9.73 14.31 4.77
N MET A 572 -9.81 15.03 5.90
CA MET A 572 -8.81 16.01 6.32
C MET A 572 -7.63 15.37 7.07
N ALA A 573 -7.78 14.15 7.59
CA ALA A 573 -6.79 13.52 8.46
C ALA A 573 -5.45 13.38 7.75
N PHE A 574 -5.41 12.89 6.51
CA PHE A 574 -4.14 12.71 5.80
C PHE A 574 -3.45 14.05 5.46
N PRO A 575 -4.11 15.05 4.84
CA PRO A 575 -3.48 16.35 4.62
C PRO A 575 -3.04 17.05 5.91
N VAL A 576 -3.86 17.04 6.96
CA VAL A 576 -3.50 17.66 8.24
C VAL A 576 -2.35 16.91 8.91
N TYR A 577 -2.33 15.58 8.84
CA TYR A 577 -1.24 14.76 9.36
C TYR A 577 0.06 15.01 8.59
N VAL A 578 0.03 15.02 7.27
CA VAL A 578 1.23 15.15 6.43
C VAL A 578 1.76 16.59 6.39
N LEU A 579 0.88 17.59 6.28
CA LEU A 579 1.25 19.00 6.05
C LEU A 579 1.25 19.85 7.34
N GLY A 580 0.29 19.61 8.24
CA GLY A 580 -0.03 20.53 9.34
C GLY A 580 0.43 20.08 10.72
N SER A 581 0.79 18.81 10.89
CA SER A 581 0.98 18.23 12.22
C SER A 581 2.40 18.25 12.77
N GLY A 582 3.35 18.79 12.01
CA GLY A 582 4.78 18.70 12.37
C GLY A 582 5.27 17.26 12.39
N ARG A 583 5.03 16.52 11.29
CA ARG A 583 5.39 15.10 11.13
C ARG A 583 4.73 14.14 12.14
N GLY A 584 3.42 14.30 12.34
CA GLY A 584 2.62 13.49 13.25
C GLY A 584 2.62 13.98 14.70
N SER A 585 3.37 15.03 15.03
CA SER A 585 3.56 15.47 16.42
C SER A 585 2.28 15.89 17.14
N LEU A 586 1.24 16.34 16.43
CA LEU A 586 -0.07 16.67 17.02
C LEU A 586 -0.95 15.42 17.27
N PHE A 587 -0.69 14.33 16.56
CA PHE A 587 -1.48 13.10 16.59
C PHE A 587 -0.73 12.03 17.39
N VAL A 588 -0.56 12.29 18.69
CA VAL A 588 -0.03 11.31 19.64
C VAL A 588 -1.06 11.08 20.75
N PRO A 589 -1.29 9.83 21.16
CA PRO A 589 -2.22 9.52 22.24
C PRO A 589 -1.71 10.07 23.57
N GLU A 590 -2.55 10.02 24.59
CA GLU A 590 -2.14 10.21 25.99
C GLU A 590 -1.26 9.05 26.45
N MET A 591 0.02 9.13 26.06
CA MET A 591 1.06 8.15 26.36
C MET A 591 1.26 8.02 27.88
N ASP A 592 1.54 6.81 28.36
CA ASP A 592 2.10 6.61 29.69
C ASP A 592 3.50 7.24 29.76
N GLU A 593 3.59 8.49 30.22
CA GLU A 593 4.85 9.22 30.28
C GLU A 593 5.79 8.74 31.40
N GLU A 594 5.32 7.91 32.34
CA GLU A 594 6.19 7.26 33.33
C GLU A 594 7.02 6.17 32.65
N ALA A 595 6.37 5.34 31.82
CA ALA A 595 7.05 4.32 31.04
C ALA A 595 7.78 4.89 29.81
N PHE A 596 7.16 5.84 29.12
CA PHE A 596 7.60 6.42 27.85
C PHE A 596 7.76 7.95 27.95
N PRO A 597 8.81 8.46 28.61
CA PRO A 597 8.95 9.90 28.84
C PRO A 597 9.26 10.65 27.54
N LEU A 598 8.79 11.89 27.44
CA LEU A 598 9.05 12.76 26.28
C LEU A 598 10.55 12.96 26.04
N ILE A 599 10.98 12.92 24.77
CA ILE A 599 12.37 13.18 24.38
C ILE A 599 12.73 14.65 24.61
N ARG A 600 11.80 15.56 24.33
CA ARG A 600 11.95 17.01 24.49
C ARG A 600 10.75 17.58 25.23
N ARG A 601 10.97 18.59 26.08
CA ARG A 601 9.88 19.34 26.70
C ARG A 601 9.01 19.99 25.64
N GLU A 602 7.71 19.80 25.78
CA GLU A 602 6.73 20.41 24.88
C GLU A 602 6.65 21.92 25.07
N ARG A 603 6.56 22.65 23.96
CA ARG A 603 6.16 24.07 24.00
C ARG A 603 4.67 24.17 24.34
N LEU A 604 4.27 25.25 25.02
CA LEU A 604 2.89 25.45 25.48
C LEU A 604 1.84 25.26 24.38
N PHE A 605 2.07 25.83 23.19
CA PHE A 605 1.17 25.71 22.05
C PHE A 605 1.02 24.27 21.56
N LEU A 606 2.11 23.49 21.53
CA LEU A 606 2.07 22.10 21.11
C LEU A 606 1.30 21.24 22.12
N ARG A 607 1.50 21.50 23.42
CA ARG A 607 0.77 20.84 24.51
C ARG A 607 -0.73 21.10 24.43
N LEU A 608 -1.12 22.36 24.18
CA LEU A 608 -2.53 22.74 24.00
C LEU A 608 -3.13 22.09 22.74
N GLY A 609 -2.38 22.10 21.62
CA GLY A 609 -2.77 21.43 20.39
C GLY A 609 -2.99 19.92 20.58
N ARG A 610 -2.03 19.21 21.22
CA ARG A 610 -2.14 17.78 21.54
C ARG A 610 -3.36 17.50 22.41
N ARG A 611 -3.61 18.29 23.46
CA ARG A 611 -4.80 18.14 24.32
C ARG A 611 -6.09 18.29 23.51
N PHE A 612 -6.18 19.30 22.65
CA PHE A 612 -7.34 19.50 21.79
C PHE A 612 -7.53 18.32 20.83
N THR A 613 -6.47 17.88 20.15
CA THR A 613 -6.52 16.75 19.21
C THR A 613 -6.91 15.44 19.91
N ARG A 614 -6.35 15.14 21.10
CA ARG A 614 -6.71 13.97 21.89
C ARG A 614 -8.18 13.99 22.31
N ALA A 615 -8.69 15.15 22.71
CA ALA A 615 -10.10 15.31 23.10
C ALA A 615 -11.03 15.12 21.90
N LEU A 616 -10.67 15.69 20.74
CA LEU A 616 -11.43 15.56 19.50
C LEU A 616 -11.47 14.11 18.99
N LEU A 617 -10.37 13.37 19.12
CA LEU A 617 -10.19 12.03 18.56
C LEU A 617 -10.46 10.90 19.56
N GLY A 618 -10.72 11.21 20.83
CA GLY A 618 -10.90 10.20 21.88
C GLY A 618 -9.62 9.42 22.18
N LEU A 619 -8.45 10.04 22.10
CA LEU A 619 -7.15 9.41 22.41
C LEU A 619 -6.72 9.65 23.85
N HIS A 620 -7.68 9.44 24.77
CA HIS A 620 -7.50 9.53 26.21
C HIS A 620 -7.72 8.15 26.82
N HIS A 621 -6.90 7.76 27.79
CA HIS A 621 -7.18 6.54 28.54
C HIS A 621 -8.32 6.81 29.54
N LYS A 622 -9.27 5.88 29.69
CA LYS A 622 -10.32 6.00 30.71
C LYS A 622 -9.65 5.86 32.07
N ARG A 623 -9.49 6.96 32.81
CA ARG A 623 -9.30 6.87 34.26
C ARG A 623 -10.50 6.12 34.82
N HIS A 624 -10.32 4.86 35.22
CA HIS A 624 -11.27 4.24 36.12
C HIS A 624 -11.32 5.14 37.34
N SER A 625 -12.47 5.77 37.61
CA SER A 625 -12.67 6.36 38.92
C SER A 625 -12.59 5.20 39.90
N THR A 626 -11.54 5.19 40.70
CA THR A 626 -11.59 4.54 42.01
C THR A 626 -12.62 5.31 42.83
N ALA A 627 -13.90 5.08 42.57
CA ALA A 627 -14.93 5.25 43.58
C ALA A 627 -14.73 4.09 44.56
N ALA A 628 -13.78 4.29 45.47
CA ALA A 628 -13.64 3.49 46.66
C ALA A 628 -14.97 3.54 47.44
N ASN A 629 -15.40 2.36 47.88
CA ASN A 629 -16.24 2.09 49.04
C ASN A 629 -16.75 3.33 49.80
N GLY A 630 -18.02 3.66 49.59
CA GLY A 630 -18.83 4.23 50.65
C GLY A 630 -19.69 3.11 51.23
N GLU A 631 -19.20 2.47 52.29
CA GLU A 631 -20.07 1.74 53.22
C GLU A 631 -21.16 2.70 53.72
N ARG A 632 -22.42 2.32 53.51
CA ARG A 632 -23.51 2.41 54.50
C ARG A 632 -24.62 1.45 54.13
#